data_AF-A0A9D7Q0U8-F1
#
_entry.id   AF-A0A9D7Q0U8-F1
#
_cell.length_a   1.000
_cell.length_b   1.000
_cell.length_c   1.000
_cell.angle_alpha   90.00
_cell.angle_beta   90.00
_cell.angle_gamma   90.00
#
_symmetry.space_group_name_H-M   'P 1'
#
loop_
_entity.id
_entity.type
_entity.pdbx_description
1 polymer ?
#
loop_
_entity_poly.entity_id
_entity_poly.type
_entity_poly.pdbx_seq_one_letter_code
_entity_poly.pdbx_strand_id
1 'polypeptide(L)'
;MIRDYVEKEIANRHGGSLPTEKFEGRVIITAFGINKPGIVAKITGSLAEMEIDLQDISQKIMQNFFTLIMIVDITSSPRNLKEVQEELARVGKELTIKIYAQHEDIFQYMFRI
;
A
#
# COMPACT_ATOMS: atom_id res chain seq x y z
N MET A 1 -19.38 -8.54 -19.22
CA MET A 1 -18.86 -7.18 -19.55
C MET A 1 -17.51 -6.90 -18.89
N ILE A 2 -17.35 -6.98 -17.55
CA ILE A 2 -16.02 -6.82 -16.90
C ILE A 2 -15.16 -8.09 -17.04
N ARG A 3 -15.77 -9.27 -16.90
CA ARG A 3 -15.10 -10.57 -17.01
C ARG A 3 -14.45 -10.79 -18.39
N ASP A 4 -15.17 -10.40 -19.44
CA ASP A 4 -14.70 -10.54 -20.83
C ASP A 4 -13.57 -9.56 -21.17
N TYR A 5 -13.53 -8.39 -20.50
CA TYR A 5 -12.43 -7.41 -20.64
C TYR A 5 -11.15 -7.95 -19.99
N VAL A 6 -11.27 -8.52 -18.79
CA VAL A 6 -10.15 -9.13 -18.06
C VAL A 6 -9.61 -10.36 -18.79
N GLU A 7 -10.49 -11.23 -19.30
CA GLU A 7 -10.06 -12.44 -20.04
C GLU A 7 -9.39 -12.10 -21.39
N LYS A 8 -9.83 -11.04 -22.09
CA LYS A 8 -9.15 -10.56 -23.31
C LYS A 8 -7.78 -9.94 -23.03
N GLU A 9 -7.65 -9.20 -21.92
CA GLU A 9 -6.37 -8.60 -21.51
C GLU A 9 -5.34 -9.69 -21.11
N ILE A 10 -5.81 -10.77 -20.49
CA ILE A 10 -4.99 -11.93 -20.08
C ILE A 10 -4.61 -12.80 -21.29
N ALA A 11 -5.54 -13.04 -22.23
CA ALA A 11 -5.27 -13.85 -23.41
C ALA A 11 -4.26 -13.20 -24.37
N ASN A 12 -4.24 -11.86 -24.48
CA ASN A 12 -3.31 -11.13 -25.36
C ASN A 12 -1.86 -11.09 -24.84
N ARG A 13 -1.60 -11.58 -23.62
CA ARG A 13 -0.25 -11.70 -23.06
C ARG A 13 0.17 -13.17 -22.95
N HIS A 14 0.32 -13.86 -24.08
CA HIS A 14 1.03 -15.14 -24.11
C HIS A 14 2.27 -15.04 -24.98
N GLY A 15 3.39 -14.79 -24.30
CA GLY A 15 4.73 -14.75 -24.88
C GLY A 15 5.77 -14.34 -23.85
N GLY A 16 5.70 -14.86 -22.63
CA GLY A 16 6.64 -14.58 -21.57
C GLY A 16 6.06 -15.02 -20.24
N SER A 17 6.84 -15.80 -19.49
CA SER A 17 6.65 -16.02 -18.05
C SER A 17 6.03 -14.80 -17.36
N LEU A 18 5.11 -15.02 -16.41
CA LEU A 18 4.80 -14.01 -15.38
C LEU A 18 6.11 -13.30 -15.03
N PRO A 19 6.20 -11.96 -15.09
CA PRO A 19 7.43 -11.30 -14.71
C PRO A 19 7.73 -11.79 -13.30
N THR A 20 8.83 -12.51 -13.16
CA THR A 20 9.50 -12.73 -11.87
C THR A 20 10.11 -11.38 -11.48
N GLU A 21 9.32 -10.30 -11.48
CA GLU A 21 9.67 -9.10 -10.75
C GLU A 21 9.60 -9.53 -9.30
N LYS A 22 10.77 -9.61 -8.68
CA LYS A 22 10.91 -9.82 -7.25
C LYS A 22 10.07 -8.75 -6.54
N PHE A 23 8.91 -9.13 -6.03
CA PHE A 23 8.09 -8.33 -5.12
C PHE A 23 8.74 -8.18 -3.73
N GLU A 24 10.08 -8.24 -3.64
CA GLU A 24 10.82 -8.34 -2.37
C GLU A 24 10.67 -7.10 -1.47
N GLY A 25 10.08 -6.01 -1.96
CA GLY A 25 9.84 -4.79 -1.19
C GLY A 25 8.47 -4.12 -1.36
N ARG A 26 7.51 -4.70 -2.10
CA ARG A 26 6.18 -4.05 -2.24
C ARG A 26 5.34 -4.24 -0.98
N VAL A 27 4.84 -3.13 -0.46
CA VAL A 27 4.05 -3.06 0.76
C VAL A 27 2.76 -2.29 0.50
N ILE A 28 1.65 -2.84 0.97
CA ILE A 28 0.37 -2.15 1.02
C ILE A 28 0.20 -1.52 2.39
N ILE A 29 -0.01 -0.20 2.41
CA ILE A 29 -0.35 0.56 3.61
C ILE A 29 -1.84 0.87 3.55
N THR A 30 -2.57 0.57 4.63
CA THR A 30 -3.97 0.95 4.79
C THR A 30 -4.13 1.81 6.04
N ALA A 31 -4.76 2.98 5.91
CA ALA A 31 -5.09 3.83 7.04
C ALA A 31 -6.61 4.11 7.10
N PHE A 32 -7.16 4.15 8.30
CA PHE A 32 -8.56 4.53 8.53
C PHE A 32 -8.74 5.27 9.86
N GLY A 33 -9.65 6.25 9.88
CA GLY A 33 -9.96 7.01 11.08
C GLY A 33 -10.85 8.22 10.81
N ILE A 34 -10.89 9.17 11.74
CA ILE A 34 -11.60 10.44 11.55
C ILE A 34 -10.75 11.38 10.70
N ASN A 35 -11.35 11.98 9.68
CA ASN A 35 -10.66 12.92 8.80
C ASN A 35 -10.21 14.16 9.56
N LYS A 36 -8.94 14.53 9.41
CA LYS A 36 -8.32 15.72 9.97
C LYS A 36 -7.29 16.29 8.99
N PRO A 37 -7.07 17.61 8.97
CA PRO A 37 -5.99 18.20 8.18
C PRO A 37 -4.64 17.57 8.52
N GLY A 38 -3.81 17.33 7.49
CA GLY A 38 -2.43 16.88 7.67
C GLY A 38 -2.20 15.37 7.71
N ILE A 39 -3.25 14.53 7.66
CA ILE A 39 -3.07 13.06 7.68
C ILE A 39 -2.15 12.58 6.55
N VAL A 40 -2.45 12.95 5.31
CA VAL A 40 -1.66 12.53 4.14
C VAL A 40 -0.23 13.05 4.25
N ALA A 41 -0.05 14.34 4.56
CA ALA A 41 1.27 14.96 4.68
C ALA A 41 2.15 14.31 5.75
N LYS A 42 1.56 13.93 6.90
CA LYS A 42 2.29 13.27 7.98
C LYS A 42 2.69 11.84 7.60
N ILE A 43 1.80 11.10 6.95
CA ILE A 43 2.11 9.74 6.46
C ILE A 43 3.20 9.80 5.39
N THR A 44 3.02 10.61 4.34
CA THR A 44 3.99 10.70 3.23
C THR A 44 5.31 11.31 3.68
N GLY A 45 5.30 12.26 4.61
CA GLY A 45 6.52 12.79 5.22
C GLY A 45 7.32 11.71 5.97
N SER A 46 6.64 10.88 6.77
CA SER A 46 7.27 9.75 7.47
C SER A 46 7.83 8.71 6.49
N LEU A 47 7.13 8.41 5.40
CA LEU A 47 7.64 7.53 4.34
C LEU A 47 8.89 8.12 3.66
N ALA A 48 8.90 9.42 3.38
CA ALA A 48 10.05 10.10 2.79
C ALA A 48 11.27 10.11 3.72
N GLU A 49 11.08 10.31 5.02
CA GLU A 49 12.14 10.21 6.04
C GLU A 49 12.75 8.79 6.11
N MET A 50 11.98 7.77 5.71
CA MET A 50 12.43 6.38 5.62
C MET A 50 12.95 6.00 4.22
N GLU A 51 13.06 6.94 3.27
CA GLU A 51 13.49 6.67 1.89
C GLU A 51 12.62 5.61 1.18
N ILE A 52 11.31 5.61 1.45
CA ILE A 52 10.33 4.70 0.85
C ILE A 52 9.70 5.34 -0.37
N ASP A 53 9.66 4.60 -1.48
CA ASP A 53 9.09 5.09 -2.74
C ASP A 53 7.57 4.86 -2.79
N LEU A 54 6.82 5.88 -3.20
CA LEU A 54 5.37 5.83 -3.31
C LEU A 54 4.96 5.49 -4.74
N GLN A 55 4.42 4.28 -4.94
CA GLN A 55 4.00 3.80 -6.26
C GLN A 55 2.57 4.20 -6.62
N ASP A 56 1.65 4.10 -5.65
CA ASP A 56 0.24 4.42 -5.86
C ASP A 56 -0.43 4.85 -4.56
N ILE A 57 -1.45 5.69 -4.67
CA ILE A 57 -2.22 6.23 -3.57
C ILE A 57 -3.70 6.36 -3.95
N SER A 58 -4.56 5.79 -3.12
CA SER A 58 -6.01 5.92 -3.21
C SER A 58 -6.59 6.35 -1.88
N GLN A 59 -7.33 7.44 -1.87
CA GLN A 59 -7.99 7.96 -0.67
C GLN A 59 -9.48 8.16 -0.88
N LYS A 60 -10.24 8.05 0.20
CA LYS A 60 -11.66 8.36 0.20
C LYS A 60 -12.07 9.00 1.52
N ILE A 61 -12.94 10.00 1.41
CA ILE A 61 -13.65 10.58 2.54
C ILE A 61 -15.08 10.06 2.52
N MET A 62 -15.51 9.44 3.61
CA MET A 62 -16.88 8.93 3.78
C MET A 62 -17.47 9.58 5.03
N GLN A 63 -18.29 10.62 4.83
CA GLN A 63 -18.75 11.49 5.91
C GLN A 63 -17.54 12.07 6.68
N ASN A 64 -17.40 11.74 7.96
CA ASN A 64 -16.30 12.19 8.81
C ASN A 64 -15.15 11.18 8.85
N PHE A 65 -15.27 10.05 8.14
CA PHE A 65 -14.22 9.04 8.06
C PHE A 65 -13.29 9.27 6.89
N PHE A 66 -12.03 8.97 7.13
CA PHE A 66 -10.95 8.94 6.16
C PHE A 66 -10.51 7.49 5.98
N THR A 67 -10.31 7.10 4.73
CA THR A 67 -9.66 5.84 4.36
C THR A 67 -8.60 6.10 3.31
N LEU A 68 -7.45 5.46 3.45
CA LEU A 68 -6.31 5.59 2.54
C LEU A 68 -5.71 4.22 2.32
N ILE A 69 -5.37 3.93 1.07
CA ILE A 69 -4.56 2.80 0.67
C ILE A 69 -3.39 3.36 -0.12
N MET A 70 -2.18 2.89 0.18
CA MET A 70 -0.97 3.24 -0.54
C MET A 70 -0.24 1.95 -0.93
N ILE A 71 0.32 1.93 -2.12
CA ILE A 71 1.29 0.92 -2.54
C ILE A 71 2.65 1.60 -2.52
N VAL A 72 3.57 1.04 -1.76
CA VAL A 72 4.92 1.57 -1.60
C VAL A 72 5.96 0.50 -1.88
N ASP A 73 7.16 0.93 -2.26
CA ASP A 73 8.32 0.08 -2.41
C ASP A 73 9.36 0.45 -1.34
N ILE A 74 9.68 -0.51 -0.47
CA ILE A 74 10.68 -0.35 0.59
C ILE A 74 12.06 -0.91 0.20
N THR A 75 12.25 -1.39 -1.03
CA THR A 75 13.51 -2.04 -1.48
C THR A 75 14.73 -1.13 -1.32
N SER A 76 14.56 0.17 -1.55
CA SER A 76 15.61 1.19 -1.41
C SER A 76 15.75 1.73 0.01
N SER A 77 14.81 1.41 0.90
CA SER A 77 14.80 1.92 2.27
C SER A 77 15.85 1.22 3.13
N PRO A 78 16.52 1.93 4.04
CA PRO A 78 17.34 1.29 5.07
C PRO A 78 16.50 0.57 6.14
N ARG A 79 15.16 0.73 6.12
CA ARG A 79 14.23 0.15 7.09
C ARG A 79 13.60 -1.14 6.58
N ASN A 80 13.53 -2.15 7.43
CA ASN A 80 12.71 -3.33 7.14
C ASN A 80 11.21 -3.08 7.44
N LEU A 81 10.32 -3.96 6.97
CA LEU A 81 8.88 -3.81 7.17
C LEU A 81 8.46 -3.66 8.64
N LYS A 82 9.14 -4.34 9.58
CA LYS A 82 8.81 -4.24 11.01
C LYS A 82 9.08 -2.82 11.53
N GLU A 83 10.20 -2.22 11.17
CA GLU A 83 10.52 -0.84 11.53
C GLU A 83 9.52 0.15 10.92
N VAL A 84 9.13 -0.09 9.65
CA VAL A 84 8.08 0.71 8.98
C VAL A 84 6.75 0.59 9.70
N GLN A 85 6.35 -0.61 10.13
CA GLN A 85 5.13 -0.84 10.91
C GLN A 85 5.17 -0.12 12.27
N GLU A 86 6.30 -0.16 12.96
CA GLU A 86 6.50 0.52 14.25
C GLU A 86 6.36 2.04 14.11
N GLU A 87 6.98 2.62 13.08
CA GLU A 87 6.90 4.05 12.79
C GLU A 87 5.49 4.47 12.36
N LEU A 88 4.85 3.72 11.46
CA LEU A 88 3.46 4.00 11.06
C LEU A 88 2.47 3.83 12.22
N ALA A 89 2.72 2.91 13.16
CA ALA A 89 1.92 2.79 14.37
C ALA A 89 2.09 4.02 15.28
N ARG A 90 3.30 4.59 15.36
CA ARG A 90 3.58 5.86 16.07
C ARG A 90 2.83 7.02 15.43
N VAL A 91 2.94 7.18 14.10
CA VAL A 91 2.20 8.18 13.32
C VAL A 91 0.68 8.03 13.49
N GLY A 92 0.17 6.79 13.44
CA GLY A 92 -1.25 6.50 13.66
C GLY A 92 -1.74 6.96 15.03
N LYS A 93 -0.95 6.75 16.10
CA LYS A 93 -1.28 7.24 17.44
C LYS A 93 -1.36 8.76 17.49
N GLU A 94 -0.39 9.47 16.91
CA GLU A 94 -0.38 10.94 16.86
C GLU A 94 -1.62 11.50 16.15
N LEU A 95 -2.01 10.88 15.03
CA LEU A 95 -3.15 11.31 14.23
C LEU A 95 -4.51 10.81 14.77
N THR A 96 -4.50 9.91 15.76
CA THR A 96 -5.71 9.20 16.24
C THR A 96 -6.39 8.39 15.13
N ILE A 97 -5.59 7.74 14.27
CA ILE A 97 -6.07 6.84 13.21
C ILE A 97 -5.39 5.47 13.35
N LYS A 98 -5.89 4.48 12.63
CA LYS A 98 -5.22 3.18 12.51
C LYS A 98 -4.47 3.13 11.18
N ILE A 99 -3.25 2.62 11.21
CA ILE A 99 -2.41 2.40 10.04
C ILE A 99 -1.88 0.97 10.11
N TYR A 100 -1.98 0.25 9.00
CA TYR A 100 -1.48 -1.10 8.81
C TYR A 100 -0.56 -1.10 7.60
N ALA A 101 0.52 -1.88 7.66
CA ALA A 101 1.42 -2.10 6.55
C ALA A 101 1.71 -3.60 6.42
N GLN A 102 1.60 -4.14 5.22
CA GLN A 102 1.75 -5.57 4.94
C GLN A 102 2.45 -5.76 3.61
N HIS A 103 3.25 -6.82 3.46
CA HIS A 103 3.74 -7.20 2.14
C HIS A 103 2.57 -7.46 1.19
N GLU A 104 2.72 -7.03 -0.06
CA GLU A 104 1.70 -7.23 -1.09
C GLU A 104 1.48 -8.72 -1.41
N ASP A 105 2.51 -9.55 -1.27
CA ASP A 105 2.47 -10.98 -1.57
C ASP A 105 1.39 -11.73 -0.76
N ILE A 106 1.11 -11.32 0.49
CA ILE A 106 0.03 -11.84 1.33
C ILE A 106 -1.31 -11.81 0.58
N PHE A 107 -1.57 -10.76 -0.20
CA PHE A 107 -2.83 -10.63 -0.94
C PHE A 107 -2.90 -11.56 -2.16
N GLN A 108 -1.76 -11.89 -2.79
CA GLN A 108 -1.75 -12.88 -3.87
C GLN A 108 -2.13 -14.28 -3.39
N TYR A 109 -1.81 -14.63 -2.13
CA TYR A 109 -2.19 -15.91 -1.56
C TYR A 109 -3.69 -15.99 -1.18
N MET A 110 -4.36 -14.85 -0.94
CA MET A 110 -5.79 -14.82 -0.61
C MET A 110 -6.71 -15.19 -1.79
N PHE A 111 -6.28 -14.94 -3.03
CA PHE A 111 -7.05 -15.26 -4.25
C PHE A 111 -6.80 -16.68 -4.79
N ARG A 112 -6.09 -17.53 -4.03
CA ARG A 112 -5.69 -18.88 -4.47
C ARG A 112 -6.54 -20.01 -3.88
N ILE A 113 -7.74 -19.70 -3.39
CA ILE A 113 -8.74 -20.64 -2.86
C ILE A 113 -10.02 -20.62 -3.68
#